data_AF-A0A257AZJ2-F1
#
_entry.id   AF-A0A257AZJ2-F1
#
_cell.length_a   1.000
_cell.length_b   1.000
_cell.length_c   1.000
_cell.angle_alpha   90.00
_cell.angle_beta   90.00
_cell.angle_gamma   90.00
#
_symmetry.space_group_name_H-M   'P 1'
#
loop_
_entity.id
_entity.type
_entity.pdbx_description
1 polymer ?
#
loop_
_entity_poly.entity_id
_entity_poly.type
_entity_poly.pdbx_seq_one_letter_code
_entity_poly.pdbx_strand_id
1 'polypeptide(L)'
;MPNKASAIKRVRQTERRNTVNRRNRSRLRTYIKKLRAALRKPAAEELDLLRSEKLAGVKKKAAVGLQKIYMETVSVIDKSVQKGIIHQNTAARYKSRLWHRIEAALAHRSSGDTASS
;
A
#
# COMPACT_ATOMS: atom_id res chain seq x y z
N MET A 1 -2.67 -34.06 -20.32
CA MET A 1 -3.79 -33.15 -20.68
C MET A 1 -5.06 -33.64 -20.02
N PRO A 2 -6.05 -32.77 -19.72
CA PRO A 2 -7.33 -33.23 -19.20
C PRO A 2 -8.10 -33.96 -20.29
N ASN A 3 -8.55 -35.19 -20.02
CA ASN A 3 -9.23 -36.03 -21.03
C ASN A 3 -10.76 -35.90 -21.00
N LYS A 4 -11.32 -35.26 -19.96
CA LYS A 4 -12.77 -35.01 -19.82
C LYS A 4 -13.10 -33.59 -20.27
N ALA A 5 -14.18 -33.41 -21.04
CA ALA A 5 -14.59 -32.10 -21.57
C ALA A 5 -14.77 -31.03 -20.47
N SER A 6 -15.34 -31.40 -19.32
CA SER A 6 -15.48 -30.52 -18.15
C SER A 6 -14.11 -30.07 -17.62
N ALA A 7 -13.15 -30.99 -17.53
CA ALA A 7 -11.79 -30.71 -17.05
C ALA A 7 -11.04 -29.78 -18.02
N ILE A 8 -11.15 -29.99 -19.33
CA ILE A 8 -10.58 -29.10 -20.36
C ILE A 8 -11.14 -27.68 -20.21
N LYS A 9 -12.46 -27.54 -20.03
CA LYS A 9 -13.11 -26.25 -19.80
C LYS A 9 -12.60 -25.56 -18.53
N ARG A 10 -12.42 -26.31 -17.44
CA ARG A 10 -11.90 -25.78 -16.17
C ARG A 10 -10.46 -25.28 -16.32
N VAL A 11 -9.60 -26.01 -17.03
CA VAL A 11 -8.23 -25.56 -17.32
C VAL A 11 -8.23 -24.23 -18.08
N ARG A 12 -8.98 -24.13 -19.18
CA ARG A 12 -9.11 -22.88 -19.97
C ARG A 12 -9.62 -21.70 -19.13
N GLN A 13 -10.62 -21.93 -18.27
CA GLN A 13 -11.14 -20.88 -17.37
C GLN A 13 -10.10 -20.46 -16.33
N THR A 14 -9.39 -21.42 -15.74
CA THR A 14 -8.36 -21.18 -14.74
C THR A 14 -7.21 -20.38 -15.33
N GLU A 15 -6.75 -20.72 -16.53
CA GLU A 15 -5.71 -19.95 -17.24
C GLU A 15 -6.12 -18.49 -17.41
N ARG A 16 -7.33 -18.24 -17.95
CA ARG A 16 -7.87 -16.88 -18.11
C ARG A 16 -7.91 -16.12 -16.78
N ARG A 17 -8.47 -16.72 -15.72
CA ARG A 17 -8.52 -16.09 -14.38
C ARG A 17 -7.12 -15.84 -13.82
N ASN A 18 -6.20 -16.79 -13.99
CA ASN A 18 -4.83 -16.69 -13.49
C ASN A 18 -4.06 -15.54 -14.14
N THR A 19 -4.19 -15.32 -15.46
CA THR A 19 -3.53 -14.19 -16.13
C THR A 19 -3.98 -12.84 -15.56
N VAL A 20 -5.29 -12.65 -15.40
CA VAL A 20 -5.88 -11.41 -14.86
C VAL A 20 -5.52 -11.24 -13.38
N ASN A 21 -5.69 -12.29 -12.57
CA ASN A 21 -5.40 -12.25 -11.14
C ASN A 21 -3.92 -12.02 -10.86
N ARG A 22 -3.01 -12.59 -11.68
CA ARG A 22 -1.57 -12.37 -11.59
C ARG A 22 -1.24 -10.89 -11.79
N ARG A 23 -1.78 -10.25 -12.84
CA ARG A 23 -1.58 -8.82 -13.11
C ARG A 23 -2.08 -7.96 -11.94
N ASN A 24 -3.30 -8.21 -11.47
CA ASN A 24 -3.89 -7.42 -10.41
C ASN A 24 -3.16 -7.58 -9.06
N ARG A 25 -2.78 -8.82 -8.72
CA ARG A 25 -2.00 -9.09 -7.51
C ARG A 25 -0.60 -8.47 -7.58
N SER A 26 0.03 -8.49 -8.76
CA SER A 26 1.31 -7.80 -8.98
C SER A 26 1.16 -6.29 -8.77
N ARG A 27 0.13 -5.67 -9.37
CA ARG A 27 -0.17 -4.25 -9.17
C ARG A 27 -0.34 -3.90 -7.70
N LEU A 28 -1.15 -4.66 -6.95
CA LEU A 28 -1.33 -4.47 -5.51
C LEU A 28 0.02 -4.53 -4.77
N ARG A 29 0.82 -5.57 -5.02
CA ARG A 29 2.15 -5.73 -4.38
C ARG A 29 3.07 -4.55 -4.68
N THR A 30 3.01 -4.01 -5.90
CA THR A 30 3.80 -2.84 -6.29
C THR A 30 3.41 -1.59 -5.51
N TYR A 31 2.13 -1.28 -5.32
CA TYR A 31 1.70 -0.14 -4.50
C TYR A 31 2.15 -0.29 -3.03
N ILE A 32 1.98 -1.49 -2.46
CA ILE A 32 2.47 -1.78 -1.11
C ILE A 32 4.01 -1.62 -1.04
N LYS A 33 4.75 -2.08 -2.05
CA LYS A 33 6.22 -1.92 -2.11
C LYS A 33 6.61 -0.45 -2.23
N LYS A 34 5.90 0.35 -3.04
CA LYS A 34 6.13 1.80 -3.18
C LYS A 34 5.94 2.52 -1.84
N LEU A 35 4.84 2.26 -1.13
CA LEU A 35 4.59 2.84 0.19
C LEU A 35 5.69 2.44 1.20
N ARG A 36 6.07 1.17 1.23
CA ARG A 36 7.16 0.69 2.10
C ARG A 36 8.52 1.31 1.75
N ALA A 37 8.81 1.48 0.47
CA ALA A 37 10.04 2.12 0.02
C ALA A 37 10.07 3.61 0.37
N ALA A 38 8.93 4.30 0.25
CA ALA A 38 8.78 5.70 0.67
C ALA A 38 9.01 5.89 2.18
N LEU A 39 8.61 4.90 2.99
CA LEU A 39 8.87 4.90 4.44
C LEU A 39 10.33 4.54 4.80
N ARG A 40 11.01 3.73 3.97
CA ARG A 40 12.39 3.26 4.25
C ARG A 40 13.46 4.22 3.73
N LYS A 41 13.25 4.89 2.60
CA LYS A 41 14.16 5.95 2.17
C LYS A 41 14.13 7.01 3.27
N PRO A 42 15.21 7.24 4.02
CA PRO A 42 15.28 8.41 4.87
C PRO A 42 15.32 9.61 3.92
N ALA A 43 14.15 10.12 3.52
CA ALA A 43 14.07 11.45 2.93
C ALA A 43 14.33 12.41 4.09
N ALA A 44 15.58 12.84 4.15
CA ALA A 44 16.12 13.82 5.09
C ALA A 44 15.51 15.22 4.91
N GLU A 45 14.39 15.42 4.20
CA GLU A 45 13.86 16.77 3.92
C GLU A 45 12.33 16.95 3.89
N GLU A 46 11.49 15.94 4.12
CA GLU A 46 10.02 16.11 3.95
C GLU A 46 9.19 16.22 5.24
N LEU A 47 9.83 16.43 6.40
CA LEU A 47 9.11 16.53 7.70
C LEU A 47 9.41 17.78 8.53
N ASP A 48 9.90 18.86 7.90
CA ASP A 48 10.04 20.18 8.53
C ASP A 48 8.82 21.12 8.37
N LEU A 49 7.67 20.63 7.88
CA LEU A 49 6.53 21.51 7.58
C LEU A 49 5.18 21.07 8.16
N LEU A 50 5.19 20.24 9.20
CA LEU A 50 3.97 19.83 9.90
C LEU A 50 4.02 20.03 11.43
N ARG A 51 5.15 20.47 12.00
CA ARG A 51 5.31 20.61 13.46
C ARG A 51 5.39 22.05 13.97
N SER A 52 5.40 23.06 13.11
CA SER A 52 5.25 24.46 13.53
C SER A 52 3.85 24.97 13.17
N GLU A 53 2.99 25.03 14.16
CA GLU A 53 1.64 25.57 14.08
C GLU A 53 1.65 27.08 13.79
N LYS A 54 0.97 27.52 12.73
CA LYS A 54 0.00 28.64 12.77
C LYS A 54 -0.64 28.92 11.40
N LEU A 55 -1.96 29.07 11.46
CA LEU A 55 -2.91 29.65 10.50
C LEU A 55 -3.01 29.06 9.07
N ALA A 56 -4.24 28.62 8.79
CA ALA A 56 -4.99 28.87 7.56
C ALA A 56 -4.18 29.28 6.32
N GLY A 57 -4.07 28.36 5.36
CA GLY A 57 -3.91 28.76 3.96
C GLY A 57 -2.49 28.81 3.41
N VAL A 58 -1.68 27.77 3.59
CA VAL A 58 -0.56 27.51 2.67
C VAL A 58 -0.60 26.05 2.22
N LYS A 59 -0.62 25.89 0.90
CA LYS A 59 -0.75 24.63 0.16
C LYS A 59 0.31 23.62 0.59
N LYS A 60 -0.08 22.71 1.49
CA LYS A 60 0.63 21.47 1.86
C LYS A 60 1.07 20.75 0.58
N LYS A 61 2.36 20.67 0.28
CA LYS A 61 2.88 19.92 -0.88
C LYS A 61 3.73 18.69 -0.50
N ALA A 62 4.36 18.66 0.67
CA ALA A 62 5.14 17.50 1.15
C ALA A 62 4.27 16.43 1.86
N ALA A 63 3.42 16.84 2.83
CA ALA A 63 2.44 15.97 3.49
C ALA A 63 1.52 15.22 2.51
N VAL A 64 1.28 15.85 1.36
CA VAL A 64 0.42 15.32 0.29
C VAL A 64 1.05 14.11 -0.38
N GLY A 65 2.39 13.98 -0.44
CA GLY A 65 3.07 12.89 -1.13
C GLY A 65 2.79 11.51 -0.50
N LEU A 66 3.17 11.33 0.76
CA LEU A 66 2.97 10.07 1.49
C LEU A 66 1.48 9.77 1.71
N GLN A 67 0.70 10.79 2.06
CA GLN A 67 -0.75 10.66 2.25
C GLN A 67 -1.44 10.21 0.95
N LYS A 68 -1.06 10.77 -0.20
CA LYS A 68 -1.58 10.35 -1.50
C LYS A 68 -1.20 8.92 -1.82
N ILE A 69 0.07 8.53 -1.62
CA ILE A 69 0.52 7.15 -1.86
C ILE A 69 -0.25 6.16 -0.97
N TYR A 70 -0.50 6.52 0.29
CA TYR A 70 -1.31 5.71 1.20
C TYR A 70 -2.76 5.58 0.71
N MET A 71 -3.42 6.70 0.37
CA MET A 71 -4.80 6.72 -0.14
C MET A 71 -4.95 5.89 -1.42
N GLU A 72 -4.01 6.03 -2.37
CA GLU A 72 -3.96 5.22 -3.58
C GLU A 72 -3.79 3.73 -3.25
N THR A 73 -2.92 3.40 -2.29
CA THR A 73 -2.68 2.01 -1.87
C THR A 73 -3.93 1.41 -1.23
N VAL A 74 -4.61 2.13 -0.35
CA VAL A 74 -5.87 1.70 0.27
C VAL A 74 -6.95 1.49 -0.79
N SER A 75 -7.10 2.44 -1.73
CA SER A 75 -8.05 2.29 -2.85
C SER A 75 -7.78 1.03 -3.69
N VAL A 76 -6.52 0.72 -3.98
CA VAL A 76 -6.15 -0.49 -4.73
C VAL A 76 -6.43 -1.76 -3.93
N ILE A 77 -6.21 -1.74 -2.60
CA ILE A 77 -6.54 -2.88 -1.72
C ILE A 77 -8.04 -3.15 -1.75
N ASP A 78 -8.86 -2.12 -1.54
CA ASP A 78 -10.31 -2.29 -1.46
C ASP A 78 -10.91 -2.68 -2.82
N LYS A 79 -10.42 -2.10 -3.93
CA LYS A 79 -10.76 -2.55 -5.30
C LYS A 79 -10.38 -4.00 -5.56
N SER A 80 -9.31 -4.49 -4.94
CA SER A 80 -8.88 -5.89 -5.09
C SER A 80 -9.77 -6.87 -4.31
N VAL A 81 -10.40 -6.40 -3.22
CA VAL A 81 -11.47 -7.14 -2.52
C VAL A 81 -12.73 -7.20 -3.37
N GLN A 82 -13.19 -6.04 -3.88
CA GLN A 82 -14.40 -5.97 -4.71
C GLN A 82 -14.30 -6.85 -5.96
N LYS A 83 -13.11 -6.93 -6.56
CA LYS A 83 -12.82 -7.80 -7.72
C LYS A 83 -12.60 -9.27 -7.37
N GLY A 84 -12.68 -9.66 -6.10
CA GLY A 84 -12.50 -11.05 -5.65
C GLY A 84 -11.08 -11.59 -5.77
N ILE A 85 -10.06 -10.73 -5.86
CA ILE A 85 -8.66 -11.13 -6.01
C ILE A 85 -8.04 -11.45 -4.64
N ILE A 86 -8.45 -10.73 -3.60
CA ILE A 86 -8.04 -10.96 -2.21
C ILE A 86 -9.26 -11.00 -1.30
N HIS A 87 -9.16 -11.79 -0.23
CA HIS A 87 -10.20 -11.86 0.80
C HIS A 87 -10.22 -10.59 1.68
N GLN A 88 -11.39 -10.24 2.21
CA GLN A 88 -11.58 -9.09 3.11
C GLN A 88 -10.62 -9.09 4.30
N ASN A 89 -10.40 -10.24 4.94
CA ASN A 89 -9.46 -10.34 6.07
C ASN A 89 -8.01 -10.09 5.62
N THR A 90 -7.65 -10.48 4.40
CA THR A 90 -6.31 -10.20 3.86
C THR A 90 -6.14 -8.70 3.61
N ALA A 91 -7.16 -8.03 3.11
CA ALA A 91 -7.17 -6.58 2.97
C ALA A 91 -7.08 -5.87 4.32
N ALA A 92 -7.86 -6.30 5.32
CA ALA A 92 -7.82 -5.76 6.68
C ALA A 92 -6.41 -5.91 7.30
N ARG A 93 -5.79 -7.09 7.16
CA ARG A 93 -4.39 -7.31 7.59
C ARG A 93 -3.41 -6.38 6.90
N TYR A 94 -3.58 -6.12 5.60
CA TYR A 94 -2.71 -5.17 4.89
C TYR A 94 -2.91 -3.74 5.39
N LYS A 95 -4.15 -3.28 5.57
CA LYS A 95 -4.45 -1.94 6.09
C LYS A 95 -3.86 -1.73 7.49
N SER A 96 -4.10 -2.67 8.41
CA SER A 96 -3.54 -2.62 9.78
C SER A 96 -2.00 -2.61 9.76
N ARG A 97 -1.36 -3.54 9.04
CA ARG A 97 0.13 -3.59 8.97
C ARG A 97 0.75 -2.35 8.36
N LEU A 98 0.07 -1.71 7.41
CA LEU A 98 0.55 -0.46 6.82
C LEU A 98 0.40 0.71 7.78
N TRP A 99 -0.74 0.78 8.47
CA TRP A 99 -0.99 1.80 9.49
C TRP A 99 0.05 1.74 10.62
N HIS A 100 0.26 0.59 11.25
CA HIS A 100 1.25 0.45 12.33
C HIS A 100 2.67 0.78 11.89
N ARG A 101 3.03 0.56 10.61
CA ARG A 101 4.34 0.95 10.09
C ARG A 101 4.48 2.46 9.90
N ILE A 102 3.42 3.12 9.46
CA ILE A 102 3.39 4.59 9.36
C ILE A 102 3.48 5.18 10.76
N GLU A 103 2.66 4.69 11.69
CA GLU A 103 2.65 5.09 13.09
C GLU A 103 4.00 4.88 13.76
N ALA A 104 4.62 3.71 13.62
CA ALA A 104 5.97 3.45 14.13
C ALA A 104 7.01 4.41 13.52
N ALA A 105 6.95 4.67 12.21
CA ALA A 105 7.86 5.60 11.55
C ALA A 105 7.66 7.06 12.01
N LEU A 106 6.42 7.46 12.28
CA LEU A 106 6.10 8.77 12.86
C LEU A 106 6.56 8.85 14.32
N ALA A 107 6.35 7.79 15.11
CA ALA A 107 6.79 7.70 16.50
C ALA A 107 8.30 7.84 16.62
N HIS A 108 9.07 7.06 15.85
CA HIS A 108 10.54 7.15 15.79
C HIS A 108 11.05 8.55 15.41
N ARG A 109 10.30 9.29 14.59
CA ARG A 109 10.66 10.66 14.22
C ARG A 109 10.27 11.67 15.30
N SER A 110 9.15 11.43 15.97
CA SER A 110 8.66 12.30 17.03
C SER A 110 9.50 12.23 18.31
N SER A 111 10.21 11.11 18.52
CA SER A 111 11.07 10.84 19.68
C SER A 111 12.52 11.36 19.57
N GLY A 112 12.95 11.94 18.44
CA GLY A 112 14.37 12.32 18.21
C GLY A 112 15.27 11.09 18.06
N ASP A 113 16.30 11.03 17.23
CA ASP A 113 17.54 11.82 17.36
C ASP A 113 18.11 11.92 18.79
N THR A 114 17.83 10.94 19.66
CA THR A 114 18.58 10.73 20.93
C THR A 114 19.80 9.81 20.77
N ALA A 115 20.14 9.39 19.55
CA ALA A 115 21.28 8.53 19.25
C ALA A 115 22.26 9.18 18.26
N SER A 116 22.56 10.46 18.47
CA SER A 116 23.84 11.06 18.05
C SER A 116 24.66 11.33 19.32
N SER A 117 25.22 10.25 19.87
CA SER A 117 26.37 10.17 20.79
C SER A 117 26.92 8.75 20.70
#